data_AF-A0A8T3MQF5-F1
#
_entry.id   AF-A0A8T3MQF5-F1
#
_cell.length_a   1.000
_cell.length_b   1.000
_cell.length_c   1.000
_cell.angle_alpha   90.00
_cell.angle_beta   90.00
_cell.angle_gamma   90.00
#
_symmetry.space_group_name_H-M   'P 1'
#
loop_
_entity.id
_entity.type
_entity.pdbx_description
1 polymer ?
#
loop_
_entity_poly.entity_id
_entity_poly.type
_entity_poly.pdbx_seq_one_letter_code
_entity_poly.pdbx_strand_id
1 'polypeptide(L)'
;GNPWLDAGIVPFSTLHYRGDPAYWAQWFPADFITESFPGQFRNWFYSMLAMSTVLKRQEPFRTIFGYALVFAEDGRQMHKSWGNAIDFDEAAERMGVDVMRWMFAKARPEENIAFGWHAADEARRELLVVWNVYAFFITYARLAGWTPSAGAPPVPERRALDRWILSRAAGTAAIVEERLLDVDALGAARSLSTFMDGLSTWYLRL
;
A
#
# COMPACT_ATOMS: atom_id res chain seq x y z
N GLY A 1 -5.49 -35.30 5.54
CA GLY A 1 -5.86 -34.14 6.38
C GLY A 1 -6.59 -33.12 5.54
N ASN A 2 -7.40 -32.27 6.14
CA ASN A 2 -7.97 -31.11 5.44
C ASN A 2 -6.91 -29.99 5.49
N PRO A 3 -6.43 -29.45 4.35
CA PRO A 3 -5.37 -28.43 4.31
C PRO A 3 -5.72 -27.17 5.10
N TRP A 4 -7.01 -26.89 5.29
CA TRP A 4 -7.47 -25.75 6.08
C TRP A 4 -7.29 -25.95 7.59
N LEU A 5 -7.26 -27.19 8.08
CA LEU A 5 -6.89 -27.45 9.48
C LEU A 5 -5.41 -27.12 9.72
N ASP A 6 -4.55 -27.46 8.75
CA ASP A 6 -3.12 -27.12 8.81
C ASP A 6 -2.91 -25.60 8.70
N ALA A 7 -3.71 -24.91 7.88
CA ALA A 7 -3.68 -23.45 7.80
C ALA A 7 -4.20 -22.77 9.09
N GLY A 8 -5.20 -23.38 9.75
CA GLY A 8 -5.78 -22.86 10.99
C GLY A 8 -4.87 -22.95 12.21
N ILE A 9 -3.94 -23.92 12.23
CA ILE A 9 -3.00 -24.09 13.36
C ILE A 9 -1.79 -23.16 13.28
N VAL A 10 -1.60 -22.43 12.18
CA VAL A 10 -0.43 -21.54 11.94
C VAL A 10 -0.10 -20.63 13.12
N PRO A 11 -1.05 -19.92 13.76
CA PRO A 11 -0.73 -19.05 14.89
C PRO A 11 -0.10 -19.76 16.10
N PHE A 12 -0.24 -21.09 16.17
CA PHE A 12 0.30 -21.94 17.22
C PHE A 12 1.54 -22.73 16.76
N SER A 13 1.63 -23.08 15.47
CA SER A 13 2.71 -23.93 14.97
C SER A 13 3.99 -23.17 14.62
N THR A 14 3.91 -21.86 14.30
CA THR A 14 5.07 -21.08 13.84
C THR A 14 5.74 -20.24 14.92
N LEU A 15 5.14 -20.13 16.11
CA LEU A 15 5.56 -19.21 17.18
C LEU A 15 5.90 -19.94 18.49
N HIS A 16 6.46 -21.14 18.40
CA HIS A 16 6.92 -21.93 19.56
C HIS A 16 5.88 -22.16 20.66
N TYR A 17 4.58 -22.17 20.34
CA TYR A 17 3.49 -22.23 21.32
C TYR A 17 3.66 -23.26 22.45
N ARG A 18 4.19 -24.45 22.14
CA ARG A 18 4.41 -25.53 23.12
C ARG A 18 5.76 -25.45 23.85
N GLY A 19 6.76 -24.83 23.24
CA GLY A 19 8.13 -24.78 23.77
C GLY A 19 8.45 -23.47 24.51
N ASP A 20 7.87 -22.36 24.07
CA ASP A 20 8.00 -21.04 24.68
C ASP A 20 6.65 -20.28 24.61
N PRO A 21 5.74 -20.54 25.57
CA PRO A 21 4.45 -19.86 25.63
C PRO A 21 4.54 -18.35 25.90
N ALA A 22 5.63 -17.89 26.54
CA ALA A 22 5.82 -16.49 26.87
C ALA A 22 6.20 -15.68 25.63
N TYR A 23 7.05 -16.24 24.76
CA TYR A 23 7.31 -15.67 23.44
C TYR A 23 6.05 -15.66 22.58
N TRP A 24 5.33 -16.78 22.51
CA TRP A 24 4.08 -16.88 21.75
C TRP A 24 3.07 -15.78 22.13
N ALA A 25 2.90 -15.51 23.43
CA ALA A 25 1.95 -14.52 23.94
C ALA A 25 2.26 -13.07 23.52
N GLN A 26 3.47 -12.77 23.04
CA GLN A 26 3.82 -11.45 22.52
C GLN A 26 3.21 -11.17 21.14
N TRP A 27 2.90 -12.23 20.38
CA TRP A 27 2.48 -12.17 18.99
C TRP A 27 1.00 -12.53 18.79
N PHE A 28 0.35 -13.03 19.84
CA PHE A 28 -1.02 -13.54 19.78
C PHE A 28 -1.94 -12.77 20.74
N PRO A 29 -3.13 -12.31 20.30
CA PRO A 29 -3.66 -12.38 18.94
C PRO A 29 -2.94 -11.44 17.97
N ALA A 30 -2.96 -11.75 16.67
CA ALA A 30 -2.37 -10.86 15.67
C ALA A 30 -3.16 -9.55 15.58
N ASP A 31 -2.50 -8.41 15.50
CA ASP A 31 -3.21 -7.12 15.39
C ASP A 31 -3.92 -6.97 14.04
N PHE A 32 -3.31 -7.48 12.97
CA PHE A 32 -3.77 -7.29 11.60
C PHE A 32 -3.51 -8.53 10.74
N ILE A 33 -4.51 -8.96 10.00
CA ILE A 33 -4.36 -9.91 8.89
C ILE A 33 -5.04 -9.38 7.64
N THR A 34 -4.46 -9.69 6.47
CA THR A 34 -5.00 -9.29 5.18
C THR A 34 -4.93 -10.44 4.20
N GLU A 35 -6.01 -10.66 3.46
CA GLU A 35 -6.04 -11.59 2.33
C GLU A 35 -7.27 -11.33 1.44
N SER A 36 -7.29 -11.92 0.24
CA SER A 36 -8.47 -11.88 -0.61
C SER A 36 -9.68 -12.47 0.12
N PHE A 37 -10.74 -11.67 0.27
CA PHE A 37 -11.93 -12.03 1.02
C PHE A 37 -12.75 -13.14 0.35
N PRO A 38 -12.98 -13.12 -0.99
CA PRO A 38 -13.59 -14.22 -1.70
C PRO A 38 -12.81 -15.53 -1.49
N GLY A 39 -13.47 -16.54 -0.95
CA GLY A 39 -12.86 -17.83 -0.64
C GLY A 39 -12.28 -17.90 0.78
N GLN A 40 -11.43 -16.96 1.20
CA GLN A 40 -10.75 -17.08 2.49
C GLN A 40 -11.64 -16.90 3.71
N PHE A 41 -12.73 -16.15 3.58
CA PHE A 41 -13.72 -16.02 4.66
C PHE A 41 -14.23 -17.39 5.16
N ARG A 42 -14.53 -18.33 4.26
CA ARG A 42 -15.03 -19.66 4.62
C ARG A 42 -13.91 -20.67 4.92
N ASN A 43 -12.68 -20.30 4.59
CA ASN A 43 -11.54 -21.20 4.62
C ASN A 43 -10.53 -20.74 5.67
N TRP A 44 -9.52 -19.96 5.29
CA TRP A 44 -8.41 -19.61 6.19
C TRP A 44 -8.86 -18.82 7.44
N PHE A 45 -9.68 -17.77 7.27
CA PHE A 45 -10.16 -16.98 8.41
C PHE A 45 -11.01 -17.83 9.36
N TYR A 46 -11.95 -18.61 8.80
CA TYR A 46 -12.78 -19.53 9.57
C TYR A 46 -11.94 -20.57 10.33
N SER A 47 -10.93 -21.14 9.68
CA SER A 47 -10.11 -22.20 10.28
C SER A 47 -9.25 -21.69 11.43
N MET A 48 -8.68 -20.49 11.31
CA MET A 48 -7.97 -19.84 12.42
C MET A 48 -8.91 -19.50 13.58
N LEU A 49 -10.12 -19.00 13.29
CA LEU A 49 -11.14 -18.71 14.30
C LEU A 49 -11.54 -19.98 15.07
N ALA A 50 -11.84 -21.06 14.35
CA ALA A 50 -12.22 -22.34 14.93
C ALA A 50 -11.09 -22.92 15.81
N MET A 51 -9.86 -22.95 15.30
CA MET A 51 -8.71 -23.46 16.04
C MET A 51 -8.42 -22.64 17.30
N SER A 52 -8.41 -21.32 17.20
CA SER A 52 -8.18 -20.46 18.36
C SER A 52 -9.29 -20.59 19.41
N THR A 53 -10.53 -20.69 18.98
CA THR A 53 -11.68 -20.90 19.88
C THR A 53 -11.51 -22.19 20.68
N VAL A 54 -11.09 -23.28 20.02
CA VAL A 54 -10.89 -24.59 20.67
C VAL A 54 -9.67 -24.57 21.60
N LEU A 55 -8.55 -24.00 21.17
CA LEU A 55 -7.28 -24.10 21.89
C LEU A 55 -7.09 -23.03 22.98
N LYS A 56 -7.64 -21.83 22.79
CA LYS A 56 -7.43 -20.67 23.66
C LYS A 56 -8.68 -19.92 24.06
N ARG A 57 -9.84 -20.20 23.45
CA ARG A 57 -11.11 -19.49 23.72
C ARG A 57 -10.98 -17.97 23.59
N GLN A 58 -10.21 -17.51 22.61
CA GLN A 58 -10.01 -16.10 22.28
C GLN A 58 -9.94 -15.93 20.76
N GLU A 59 -10.12 -14.71 20.27
CA GLU A 59 -9.96 -14.37 18.87
C GLU A 59 -8.49 -14.57 18.41
N PRO A 60 -8.25 -15.04 17.17
CA PRO A 60 -6.91 -15.16 16.61
C PRO A 60 -6.31 -13.85 16.07
N PHE A 61 -7.15 -12.86 15.81
CA PHE A 61 -6.74 -11.57 15.26
C PHE A 61 -7.69 -10.46 15.71
N ARG A 62 -7.19 -9.22 15.78
CA ARG A 62 -7.97 -8.02 16.16
C ARG A 62 -8.64 -7.36 14.96
N THR A 63 -7.93 -7.29 13.83
CA THR A 63 -8.41 -6.66 12.59
C THR A 63 -8.21 -7.59 11.40
N ILE A 64 -9.26 -7.74 10.57
CA ILE A 64 -9.18 -8.39 9.26
C ILE A 64 -9.39 -7.32 8.19
N PHE A 65 -8.47 -7.24 7.23
CA PHE A 65 -8.65 -6.48 6.00
C PHE A 65 -8.83 -7.43 4.83
N GLY A 66 -10.06 -7.51 4.33
CA GLY A 66 -10.39 -8.31 3.16
C GLY A 66 -10.35 -7.47 1.89
N TYR A 67 -9.75 -7.98 0.82
CA TYR A 67 -9.81 -7.36 -0.51
C TYR A 67 -10.43 -8.28 -1.57
N ALA A 68 -10.90 -7.71 -2.68
CA ALA A 68 -11.52 -8.45 -3.77
C ALA A 68 -10.47 -9.20 -4.61
N LEU A 69 -10.78 -9.49 -5.87
CA LEU A 69 -9.90 -10.25 -6.76
C LEU A 69 -9.20 -9.34 -7.77
N VAL A 70 -8.13 -9.85 -8.36
CA VAL A 70 -7.49 -9.23 -9.52
C VAL A 70 -8.11 -9.80 -10.80
N PHE A 71 -8.48 -8.91 -11.71
CA PHE A 71 -9.08 -9.21 -13.01
C PHE A 71 -8.20 -8.62 -14.11
N ALA A 72 -8.33 -9.13 -15.34
CA ALA A 72 -7.74 -8.49 -16.50
C ALA A 72 -8.45 -7.15 -16.79
N GLU A 73 -7.79 -6.25 -17.53
CA GLU A 73 -8.35 -4.93 -17.90
C GLU A 73 -9.66 -5.01 -18.70
N ASP A 74 -9.90 -6.14 -19.37
CA ASP A 74 -11.14 -6.41 -20.11
C ASP A 74 -12.30 -6.88 -19.21
N GLY A 75 -12.10 -6.90 -17.88
CA GLY A 75 -13.12 -7.29 -16.91
C GLY A 75 -13.34 -8.79 -16.76
N ARG A 76 -12.50 -9.63 -17.39
CA ARG A 76 -12.53 -11.09 -17.21
C ARG A 76 -11.54 -11.53 -16.14
N GLN A 77 -11.80 -12.68 -15.52
CA GLN A 77 -10.80 -13.32 -14.66
C GLN A 77 -9.54 -13.65 -15.46
N MET A 78 -8.38 -13.54 -14.81
CA MET A 78 -7.10 -13.89 -15.41
C MET A 78 -6.92 -15.42 -15.41
N HIS A 79 -6.77 -16.00 -16.59
CA HIS A 79 -6.54 -17.43 -16.77
C HIS A 79 -5.41 -17.66 -17.78
N LYS A 80 -4.39 -18.46 -17.40
CA LYS A 80 -3.26 -18.76 -18.30
C LYS A 80 -3.73 -19.35 -19.63
N SER A 81 -4.76 -20.21 -19.60
CA SER A 81 -5.34 -20.83 -20.80
C SER A 81 -6.09 -19.86 -21.71
N TRP A 82 -6.51 -18.69 -21.21
CA TRP A 82 -7.17 -17.65 -22.01
C TRP A 82 -6.17 -16.65 -22.60
N GLY A 83 -4.88 -16.77 -22.26
CA GLY A 83 -3.84 -15.86 -22.71
C GLY A 83 -3.96 -14.44 -22.16
N ASN A 84 -4.80 -14.22 -21.15
CA ASN A 84 -5.03 -12.91 -20.51
C ASN A 84 -4.39 -12.80 -19.12
N ALA A 85 -3.71 -13.84 -18.65
CA ALA A 85 -2.91 -13.78 -17.44
C ALA A 85 -1.56 -13.10 -17.72
N ILE A 86 -1.11 -12.26 -16.80
CA ILE A 86 0.22 -11.64 -16.83
C ILE A 86 1.05 -12.33 -15.76
N ASP A 87 2.22 -12.85 -16.13
CA ASP A 87 3.13 -13.47 -15.17
C ASP A 87 3.83 -12.39 -14.33
N PHE A 88 4.08 -12.69 -13.05
CA PHE A 88 4.55 -11.68 -12.09
C PHE A 88 5.88 -11.06 -12.50
N ASP A 89 6.85 -11.88 -12.93
CA ASP A 89 8.18 -11.40 -13.32
C ASP A 89 8.10 -10.46 -14.52
N GLU A 90 7.21 -10.76 -15.48
CA GLU A 90 6.96 -9.89 -16.63
C GLU A 90 6.34 -8.55 -16.18
N ALA A 91 5.36 -8.61 -15.28
CA ALA A 91 4.74 -7.42 -14.73
C ALA A 91 5.76 -6.56 -13.97
N ALA A 92 6.59 -7.18 -13.12
CA ALA A 92 7.59 -6.49 -12.32
C ALA A 92 8.63 -5.79 -13.20
N GLU A 93 9.12 -6.46 -14.25
CA GLU A 93 10.12 -5.92 -15.18
C GLU A 93 9.54 -4.78 -16.03
N ARG A 94 8.34 -4.96 -16.59
CA ARG A 94 7.74 -4.01 -17.54
C ARG A 94 6.96 -2.88 -16.87
N MET A 95 6.14 -3.20 -15.86
CA MET A 95 5.39 -2.19 -15.11
C MET A 95 6.30 -1.47 -14.11
N GLY A 96 7.15 -2.21 -13.42
CA GLY A 96 7.84 -1.75 -12.23
C GLY A 96 7.00 -2.01 -10.98
N VAL A 97 7.63 -2.54 -9.94
CA VAL A 97 6.94 -2.94 -8.70
C VAL A 97 6.27 -1.76 -7.97
N ASP A 98 6.82 -0.55 -8.06
CA ASP A 98 6.21 0.64 -7.44
C ASP A 98 4.92 1.06 -8.16
N VAL A 99 4.87 0.91 -9.49
CA VAL A 99 3.64 1.14 -10.27
C VAL A 99 2.58 0.14 -9.84
N MET A 100 2.94 -1.14 -9.71
CA MET A 100 2.01 -2.17 -9.24
C MET A 100 1.50 -1.84 -7.83
N ARG A 101 2.39 -1.56 -6.87
CA ARG A 101 2.02 -1.19 -5.50
C ARG A 101 1.12 0.04 -5.47
N TRP A 102 1.36 1.03 -6.33
CA TRP A 102 0.52 2.21 -6.46
C TRP A 102 -0.89 1.88 -6.95
N MET A 103 -1.02 0.97 -7.92
CA MET A 103 -2.32 0.47 -8.37
C MET A 103 -3.09 -0.19 -7.22
N PHE A 104 -2.44 -1.07 -6.45
CA PHE A 104 -3.08 -1.72 -5.29
C PHE A 104 -3.42 -0.72 -4.18
N ALA A 105 -2.55 0.24 -3.89
CA ALA A 105 -2.81 1.27 -2.89
C ALA A 105 -3.98 2.19 -3.29
N LYS A 106 -4.20 2.40 -4.59
CA LYS A 106 -5.32 3.19 -5.14
C LYS A 106 -6.55 2.34 -5.50
N ALA A 107 -6.55 1.05 -5.18
CA ALA A 107 -7.71 0.21 -5.38
C ALA A 107 -8.72 0.38 -4.25
N ARG A 108 -10.01 0.23 -4.58
CA ARG A 108 -11.05 0.00 -3.59
C ARG A 108 -10.99 -1.46 -3.15
N PRO A 109 -10.82 -1.77 -1.86
CA PRO A 109 -10.68 -3.17 -1.42
C PRO A 109 -11.91 -4.02 -1.75
N GLU A 110 -13.10 -3.43 -1.82
CA GLU A 110 -14.35 -4.13 -2.16
C GLU A 110 -14.55 -4.37 -3.67
N GLU A 111 -13.75 -3.75 -4.53
CA GLU A 111 -13.86 -3.85 -5.99
C GLU A 111 -12.71 -4.66 -6.59
N ASN A 112 -13.00 -5.40 -7.66
CA ASN A 112 -11.95 -6.12 -8.37
C ASN A 112 -10.98 -5.14 -9.03
N ILE A 113 -9.69 -5.42 -8.92
CA ILE A 113 -8.64 -4.60 -9.54
C ILE A 113 -8.53 -4.99 -11.01
N ALA A 114 -8.77 -4.03 -11.90
CA ALA A 114 -8.45 -4.17 -13.32
C ALA A 114 -6.93 -4.03 -13.51
N PHE A 115 -6.26 -5.16 -13.68
CA PHE A 115 -4.81 -5.24 -13.78
C PHE A 115 -4.37 -5.53 -15.22
N GLY A 116 -3.49 -4.67 -15.73
CA GLY A 116 -2.82 -4.85 -17.01
C GLY A 116 -2.00 -3.64 -17.39
N TRP A 117 -1.59 -3.61 -18.66
CA TRP A 117 -0.58 -2.68 -19.15
C TRP A 117 -1.08 -1.23 -19.22
N HIS A 118 -2.34 -1.02 -19.58
CA HIS A 118 -2.90 0.33 -19.70
C HIS A 118 -3.09 0.99 -18.33
N ALA A 119 -3.70 0.30 -17.38
CA ALA A 119 -3.88 0.74 -16.00
C ALA A 119 -2.53 0.95 -15.31
N ALA A 120 -1.53 0.11 -15.61
CA ALA A 120 -0.16 0.33 -15.14
C ALA A 120 0.45 1.61 -15.72
N ASP A 121 0.22 1.91 -17.00
CA ASP A 121 0.72 3.14 -17.61
C ASP A 121 0.04 4.40 -17.03
N GLU A 122 -1.24 4.33 -16.66
CA GLU A 122 -1.92 5.42 -15.93
C GLU A 122 -1.27 5.65 -14.56
N ALA A 123 -1.08 4.58 -13.78
CA ALA A 123 -0.40 4.66 -12.49
C ALA A 123 1.05 5.18 -12.63
N ARG A 124 1.76 4.76 -13.68
CA ARG A 124 3.12 5.24 -13.99
C ARG A 124 3.14 6.73 -14.27
N ARG A 125 2.18 7.26 -15.05
CA ARG A 125 2.10 8.69 -15.36
C ARG A 125 1.98 9.55 -14.11
N GLU A 126 1.23 9.09 -13.11
CA GLU A 126 1.15 9.79 -11.82
C GLU A 126 2.50 9.80 -11.08
N LEU A 127 3.17 8.64 -10.98
CA LEU A 127 4.47 8.56 -10.30
C LEU A 127 5.58 9.33 -11.03
N LEU A 128 5.51 9.42 -12.36
CA LEU A 128 6.43 10.22 -13.17
C LEU A 128 6.40 11.70 -12.81
N VAL A 129 5.29 12.22 -12.25
CA VAL A 129 5.23 13.60 -11.76
C VAL A 129 6.29 13.84 -10.69
N VAL A 130 6.45 12.92 -9.74
CA VAL A 130 7.48 13.01 -8.68
C VAL A 130 8.87 12.97 -9.28
N TRP A 131 9.11 12.05 -10.21
CA TRP A 131 10.39 11.93 -10.89
C TRP A 131 10.75 13.21 -11.64
N ASN A 132 9.78 13.81 -12.33
CA ASN A 132 9.98 15.05 -13.08
C ASN A 132 10.25 16.24 -12.14
N VAL A 133 9.54 16.35 -11.02
CA VAL A 133 9.80 17.36 -9.98
C VAL A 133 11.22 17.21 -9.42
N TYR A 134 11.64 15.99 -9.11
CA TYR A 134 12.98 15.70 -8.63
C TYR A 134 14.06 16.04 -9.68
N ALA A 135 13.86 15.61 -10.93
CA ALA A 135 14.78 15.88 -12.03
C ALA A 135 14.93 17.39 -12.29
N PHE A 136 13.82 18.13 -12.24
CA PHE A 136 13.83 19.59 -12.31
C PHE A 136 14.69 20.18 -11.19
N PHE A 137 14.40 19.80 -9.93
CA PHE A 137 15.15 20.29 -8.77
C PHE A 137 16.66 20.05 -8.92
N ILE A 138 17.07 18.80 -9.21
CA ILE A 138 18.49 18.45 -9.33
C ILE A 138 19.17 19.20 -10.46
N THR A 139 18.51 19.36 -11.61
CA THR A 139 19.08 20.07 -12.77
C THR A 139 19.40 21.52 -12.41
N TYR A 140 18.43 22.26 -11.84
CA TYR A 140 18.62 23.66 -11.51
C TYR A 140 19.49 23.89 -10.27
N ALA A 141 19.41 23.00 -9.27
CA ALA A 141 20.31 23.04 -8.12
C ALA A 141 21.77 22.92 -8.55
N ARG A 142 22.10 21.97 -9.44
CA ARG A 142 23.45 21.80 -9.98
C ARG A 142 23.91 23.03 -10.78
N LEU A 143 23.05 23.57 -11.65
CA LEU A 143 23.37 24.77 -12.43
C LEU A 143 23.64 25.99 -11.55
N ALA A 144 22.92 26.12 -10.43
CA ALA A 144 23.12 27.19 -9.46
C ALA A 144 24.30 26.95 -8.50
N GLY A 145 25.01 25.82 -8.61
CA GLY A 145 26.02 25.41 -7.64
C GLY A 145 25.46 25.21 -6.22
N TRP A 146 24.15 24.99 -6.11
CA TRP A 146 23.48 24.80 -4.83
C TRP A 146 23.86 23.45 -4.23
N THR A 147 24.16 23.44 -2.94
CA THR A 147 24.37 22.24 -2.14
C THR A 147 23.42 22.24 -0.95
N PRO A 148 22.99 21.05 -0.47
CA PRO A 148 22.20 20.97 0.76
C PRO A 148 22.96 21.62 1.92
N SER A 149 22.46 22.75 2.42
CA SER A 149 23.00 23.43 3.60
C SER A 149 22.15 23.10 4.82
N ALA A 150 22.73 23.26 6.01
CA ALA A 150 22.09 22.88 7.28
C ALA A 150 20.89 23.78 7.68
N GLY A 151 20.54 24.80 6.91
CA GLY A 151 19.50 25.77 7.31
C GLY A 151 18.69 26.30 6.14
N ALA A 152 17.39 26.07 6.18
CA ALA A 152 16.43 26.87 5.43
C ALA A 152 16.18 28.21 6.16
N PRO A 153 15.88 29.32 5.46
CA PRO A 153 15.51 30.58 6.10
C PRO A 153 14.39 30.39 7.14
N PRO A 154 14.35 31.20 8.21
CA PRO A 154 13.23 31.24 9.15
C PRO A 154 11.89 31.39 8.42
N VAL A 155 10.80 30.82 8.97
CA VAL A 155 9.47 30.85 8.34
C VAL A 155 9.02 32.26 7.91
N PRO A 156 9.22 33.33 8.70
CA PRO A 156 8.84 34.69 8.30
C PRO A 156 9.57 35.22 7.07
N GLU A 157 10.79 34.72 6.79
CA GLU A 157 11.63 35.14 5.67
C GLU A 157 11.35 34.35 4.38
N ARG A 158 10.51 33.31 4.46
CA ARG A 158 10.15 32.48 3.31
C ARG A 158 9.07 33.14 2.46
N ARG A 159 9.12 32.90 1.14
CA ARG A 159 8.11 33.37 0.21
C ARG A 159 6.75 32.77 0.55
N ALA A 160 5.68 33.42 0.11
CA ALA A 160 4.32 32.94 0.37
C ALA A 160 4.10 31.52 -0.20
N LEU A 161 4.61 31.23 -1.40
CA LEU A 161 4.54 29.91 -2.03
C LEU A 161 5.32 28.85 -1.26
N ASP A 162 6.52 29.16 -0.75
CA ASP A 162 7.32 28.24 0.07
C ASP A 162 6.58 27.86 1.36
N ARG A 163 5.98 28.86 2.03
CA ARG A 163 5.17 28.62 3.24
C ARG A 163 3.93 27.79 2.92
N TRP A 164 3.28 28.09 1.80
CA TRP A 164 2.10 27.36 1.34
C TRP A 164 2.42 25.89 1.06
N ILE A 165 3.45 25.57 0.27
CA ILE A 165 3.77 24.18 -0.08
C ILE A 165 4.17 23.36 1.15
N LEU A 166 4.88 23.97 2.10
CA LEU A 166 5.24 23.31 3.36
C LEU A 166 4.03 23.05 4.24
N SER A 167 3.09 24.00 4.31
CA SER A 167 1.82 23.80 5.01
C SER A 167 0.99 22.68 4.35
N ARG A 168 0.95 22.63 3.01
CA ARG A 168 0.30 21.54 2.25
C ARG A 168 0.97 20.20 2.50
N ALA A 169 2.31 20.15 2.54
CA ALA A 169 3.05 18.93 2.82
C ALA A 169 2.75 18.41 4.24
N ALA A 170 2.80 19.28 5.25
CA ALA A 170 2.47 18.92 6.64
C ALA A 170 1.01 18.44 6.78
N GLY A 171 0.06 19.13 6.15
CA GLY A 171 -1.35 18.70 6.14
C GLY A 171 -1.55 17.36 5.42
N THR A 172 -0.85 17.14 4.30
CA THR A 172 -0.90 15.86 3.59
C THR A 172 -0.32 14.73 4.44
N ALA A 173 0.80 14.97 5.14
CA ALA A 173 1.39 13.99 6.04
C ALA A 173 0.43 13.59 7.16
N ALA A 174 -0.23 14.56 7.80
CA ALA A 174 -1.23 14.29 8.84
C ALA A 174 -2.41 13.48 8.31
N ILE A 175 -2.94 13.82 7.12
CA ILE A 175 -4.03 13.05 6.49
C ILE A 175 -3.56 11.64 6.16
N VAL A 176 -2.37 11.45 5.60
CA VAL A 176 -1.84 10.12 5.27
C VAL A 176 -1.67 9.28 6.52
N GLU A 177 -1.15 9.84 7.60
CA GLU A 177 -1.02 9.17 8.90
C GLU A 177 -2.39 8.71 9.43
N GLU A 178 -3.38 9.61 9.48
CA GLU A 178 -4.75 9.30 9.90
C GLU A 178 -5.34 8.15 9.07
N ARG A 179 -5.19 8.22 7.74
CA ARG A 179 -5.73 7.23 6.81
C ARG A 179 -5.08 5.87 6.97
N LEU A 180 -3.76 5.81 7.12
CA LEU A 180 -3.04 4.55 7.30
C LEU A 180 -3.33 3.90 8.66
N LEU A 181 -3.53 4.68 9.72
CA LEU A 181 -3.98 4.17 11.01
C LEU A 181 -5.38 3.55 10.95
N ASP A 182 -6.24 4.06 10.06
CA ASP A 182 -7.58 3.51 9.77
C ASP A 182 -7.57 2.44 8.66
N VAL A 183 -6.39 1.99 8.22
CA VAL A 183 -6.23 1.00 7.14
C VAL A 183 -6.83 1.44 5.79
N ASP A 184 -6.94 2.75 5.57
CA ASP A 184 -7.43 3.38 4.34
C ASP A 184 -6.27 3.76 3.40
N ALA A 185 -5.67 2.75 2.75
CA ALA A 185 -4.60 2.95 1.77
C ALA A 185 -5.04 3.82 0.58
N LEU A 186 -6.31 3.70 0.16
CA LEU A 186 -6.89 4.46 -0.94
C LEU A 186 -6.94 5.95 -0.64
N GLY A 187 -7.46 6.32 0.54
CA GLY A 187 -7.54 7.70 1.00
C GLY A 187 -6.15 8.32 1.18
N ALA A 188 -5.19 7.55 1.70
CA ALA A 188 -3.79 7.96 1.79
C ALA A 188 -3.20 8.24 0.40
N ALA A 189 -3.33 7.30 -0.55
CA ALA A 189 -2.80 7.43 -1.89
C ALA A 189 -3.43 8.59 -2.67
N ARG A 190 -4.74 8.81 -2.54
CA ARG A 190 -5.43 9.97 -3.16
C ARG A 190 -4.96 11.31 -2.62
N SER A 191 -4.69 11.38 -1.31
CA SER A 191 -4.16 12.59 -0.68
C SER A 191 -2.75 12.90 -1.20
N LEU A 192 -1.91 11.87 -1.36
CA LEU A 192 -0.62 11.99 -2.00
C LEU A 192 -0.73 12.42 -3.48
N SER A 193 -1.61 11.80 -4.29
CA SER A 193 -1.85 12.23 -5.68
C SER A 193 -2.17 13.72 -5.77
N THR A 194 -3.04 14.20 -4.89
CA THR A 194 -3.44 15.61 -4.86
C THR A 194 -2.28 16.54 -4.50
N PHE A 195 -1.43 16.14 -3.55
CA PHE A 195 -0.24 16.90 -3.20
C PHE A 195 0.80 16.91 -4.34
N MET A 196 1.04 15.76 -4.97
CA MET A 196 1.97 15.64 -6.10
C MET A 196 1.57 16.52 -7.28
N ASP A 197 0.28 16.56 -7.61
CA ASP A 197 -0.26 17.46 -8.63
C ASP A 197 -0.02 18.92 -8.25
N GLY A 198 -0.40 19.34 -7.04
CA GLY A 198 -0.20 20.72 -6.58
C GLY A 198 1.27 21.16 -6.55
N LEU A 199 2.17 20.25 -6.18
CA LEU A 199 3.62 20.50 -6.21
C LEU A 199 4.10 20.77 -7.64
N SER A 200 3.62 20.00 -8.62
CA SER A 200 4.04 20.13 -10.02
C SER A 200 3.37 21.31 -10.74
N THR A 201 2.07 21.53 -10.52
CA THR A 201 1.27 22.48 -11.32
C THR A 201 1.19 23.87 -10.72
N TRP A 202 1.32 24.01 -9.39
CA TRP A 202 1.29 25.31 -8.73
C TRP A 202 2.67 25.72 -8.23
N TYR A 203 3.32 24.91 -7.40
CA TYR A 203 4.58 25.33 -6.76
C TYR A 203 5.74 25.50 -7.74
N LEU A 204 5.91 24.57 -8.69
CA LEU A 204 7.01 24.68 -9.68
C LEU A 204 6.72 25.66 -10.82
N ARG A 205 5.46 26.02 -11.07
CA ARG A 205 5.09 26.88 -12.20
C ARG A 205 4.99 28.36 -11.84
N LEU A 206 4.66 28.69 -10.59
CA LEU A 206 4.46 30.06 -10.08
C LEU A 206 5.67 30.55 -9.29
#